data_AF-A0A316L968-F1
#
_entry.id   AF-A0A316L968-F1
#
_cell.length_a   1.000
_cell.length_b   1.000
_cell.length_c   1.000
_cell.angle_alpha   90.00
_cell.angle_beta   90.00
_cell.angle_gamma   90.00
#
_symmetry.space_group_name_H-M   'P 1'
#
loop_
_entity.id
_entity.type
_entity.pdbx_description
1 polymer ?
#
loop_
_entity_poly.entity_id
_entity_poly.type
_entity_poly.pdbx_seq_one_letter_code
_entity_poly.pdbx_strand_id
1 'polypeptide(L)'
;MKIETGYLYHIKDEFFDKININGVMINHENGRSRPTYFTIRERDILWFIPLSSNISKYKKIIKDKEEKYGVCRSIMVSEIEVKKLQFYFRMLSLH
;
A
#
# COMPACT_ATOMS: atom_id res chain seq x y z
N MET A 1 -17.73 13.43 0.65
CA MET A 1 -16.42 13.30 -0.05
C MET A 1 -16.60 12.33 -1.20
N LYS A 2 -16.24 12.70 -2.43
CA LYS A 2 -16.27 11.79 -3.58
C LYS A 2 -14.92 11.08 -3.63
N ILE A 3 -14.93 9.75 -3.54
CA ILE A 3 -13.72 8.94 -3.66
C ILE A 3 -13.68 8.36 -5.07
N GLU A 4 -12.55 8.56 -5.74
CA GLU A 4 -12.35 8.18 -7.14
C GLU A 4 -11.19 7.19 -7.26
N THR A 5 -11.39 6.18 -8.11
CA THR A 5 -10.35 5.20 -8.44
C THR A 5 -9.19 5.90 -9.15
N GLY A 6 -7.96 5.52 -8.83
CA GLY A 6 -6.76 6.10 -9.45
C GLY A 6 -6.15 7.26 -8.67
N TYR A 7 -6.80 7.73 -7.61
CA TYR A 7 -6.32 8.83 -6.78
C TYR A 7 -5.54 8.35 -5.56
N LEU A 8 -4.71 9.26 -5.04
CA LEU A 8 -3.91 9.07 -3.83
C LEU A 8 -4.61 9.70 -2.63
N TYR A 9 -4.67 8.96 -1.52
CA TYR A 9 -5.32 9.42 -0.30
C TYR A 9 -4.46 9.14 0.94
N HIS A 10 -4.66 9.95 1.97
CA HIS A 10 -4.18 9.68 3.32
C HIS A 10 -5.38 9.29 4.20
N ILE A 11 -5.22 8.21 4.95
CA ILE A 11 -6.22 7.74 5.89
C ILE A 11 -5.94 8.36 7.26
N LYS A 12 -7.00 8.80 7.96
CA LYS A 12 -6.89 9.34 9.32
C LYS A 12 -6.54 8.24 10.32
N ASP A 13 -5.80 8.59 11.37
CA ASP A 13 -5.34 7.62 12.38
C ASP A 13 -6.52 6.95 13.11
N GLU A 14 -7.59 7.72 13.35
CA GLU A 14 -8.86 7.24 13.93
C GLU A 14 -9.48 6.03 13.21
N PHE A 15 -9.18 5.86 11.92
CA PHE A 15 -9.63 4.68 11.16
C PHE A 15 -8.89 3.43 11.62
N PHE A 16 -7.57 3.54 11.83
CA PHE A 16 -6.73 2.43 12.28
C PHE A 16 -7.00 2.09 13.75
N ASP A 17 -7.30 3.08 14.59
CA ASP A 17 -7.67 2.84 15.99
C ASP A 17 -8.93 1.96 16.12
N LYS A 18 -9.87 2.08 15.18
CA LYS A 18 -11.10 1.29 15.13
C LYS A 18 -10.91 -0.12 14.55
N ILE A 19 -9.81 -0.32 13.83
CA ILE A 19 -9.55 -1.52 13.03
C ILE A 19 -8.35 -2.23 13.67
N ASN A 20 -8.62 -3.01 14.71
CA ASN A 20 -7.61 -3.76 15.48
C ASN A 20 -7.08 -4.98 14.69
N ILE A 21 -6.53 -4.74 13.50
CA ILE A 21 -6.00 -5.78 12.62
C ILE A 21 -4.48 -5.80 12.74
N ASN A 22 -3.97 -6.85 13.38
CA ASN A 22 -2.53 -7.17 13.39
C ASN A 22 -2.01 -7.25 11.94
N GLY A 23 -1.06 -6.38 11.59
CA GLY A 23 -0.41 -6.39 10.27
C GLY A 23 -0.86 -5.31 9.28
N VAL A 24 -1.79 -4.43 9.66
CA VAL A 24 -1.95 -3.14 8.98
C VAL A 24 -0.71 -2.30 9.22
N MET A 25 -0.32 -1.47 8.25
CA MET A 25 0.83 -0.60 8.38
C MET A 25 0.45 0.58 9.30
N ILE A 26 0.37 0.29 10.60
CA ILE A 26 0.09 1.26 11.64
C ILE A 26 1.32 2.16 11.72
N ASN A 27 1.10 3.48 11.77
CA ASN A 27 2.16 4.46 11.90
C ASN A 27 3.14 4.01 12.98
N HIS A 28 4.41 3.82 12.61
CA HIS A 28 5.47 3.73 13.62
C HIS A 28 5.38 4.98 14.50
N GLU A 29 5.49 4.77 15.81
CA GLU A 29 5.38 5.68 16.95
C GLU A 29 6.28 6.95 16.94
N ASN A 30 6.75 7.44 15.79
CA ASN A 30 7.80 8.47 15.72
C ASN A 30 7.54 9.58 14.70
N GLY A 31 6.28 9.99 14.48
CA GLY A 31 5.98 11.21 13.71
C GLY A 31 6.34 11.16 12.22
N ARG A 32 6.41 9.96 11.61
CA ARG A 32 6.62 9.81 10.17
C ARG A 32 5.32 9.99 9.39
N SER A 33 5.42 10.63 8.23
CA SER A 33 4.30 11.06 7.37
C SER A 33 3.28 9.94 7.14
N ARG A 34 2.00 10.28 7.29
CA ARG A 34 0.84 9.41 7.02
C ARG A 34 1.07 8.61 5.72
N PRO A 35 0.93 7.27 5.73
CA PRO A 35 1.10 6.49 4.52
C PRO A 35 0.12 6.97 3.45
N THR A 36 0.63 7.07 2.22
CA THR A 36 -0.17 7.37 1.03
C THR A 36 -0.74 6.06 0.50
N TYR A 37 -2.01 6.06 0.14
CA TYR A 37 -2.70 4.89 -0.41
C TYR A 37 -3.18 5.17 -1.82
N PHE A 38 -2.96 4.22 -2.72
CA PHE A 38 -3.61 4.20 -4.03
C PHE A 38 -4.98 3.54 -3.91
N THR A 39 -6.00 4.18 -4.47
CA THR A 39 -7.39 3.74 -4.27
C THR A 39 -7.96 3.07 -5.52
N ILE A 40 -8.59 1.92 -5.30
CA ILE A 40 -9.35 1.18 -6.32
C ILE A 40 -10.76 0.95 -5.78
N ARG A 41 -11.76 1.44 -6.51
CA ARG A 41 -13.15 1.11 -6.23
C ARG A 41 -13.60 -0.02 -7.12
N GLU A 42 -14.06 -1.10 -6.51
CA GLU A 42 -14.68 -2.23 -7.18
C GLU A 42 -16.06 -2.45 -6.58
N ARG A 43 -17.11 -2.13 -7.35
CA ARG A 43 -18.50 -2.14 -6.89
C ARG A 43 -18.66 -1.28 -5.60
N ASP A 44 -19.04 -1.92 -4.50
CA ASP A 44 -19.24 -1.31 -3.19
C ASP A 44 -18.01 -1.42 -2.27
N ILE A 45 -16.94 -2.07 -2.75
CA ILE A 45 -15.70 -2.23 -2.00
C ILE A 45 -14.70 -1.17 -2.43
N LEU A 46 -14.08 -0.54 -1.44
CA LEU A 46 -13.01 0.42 -1.63
C LEU A 46 -11.69 -0.16 -1.12
N TRP A 47 -10.78 -0.42 -2.03
CA TRP A 47 -9.46 -0.96 -1.75
C TRP A 47 -8.45 0.18 -1.61
N PHE A 48 -7.75 0.20 -0.48
CA PHE A 48 -6.64 1.11 -0.23
C PHE A 48 -5.34 0.32 -0.26
N ILE A 49 -4.49 0.61 -1.23
CA ILE A 49 -3.23 -0.09 -1.38
C ILE A 49 -2.10 0.81 -0.86
N PRO A 50 -1.41 0.42 0.24
CA PRO A 50 -0.36 1.24 0.81
C PRO A 50 0.78 1.38 -0.18
N LEU A 51 1.30 2.60 -0.26
CA LEU A 51 2.46 2.96 -1.07
C LEU A 51 3.68 3.15 -0.16
N SER A 52 4.82 2.63 -0.59
CA SER A 52 6.11 2.86 0.07
C SER A 52 7.18 3.25 -0.94
N SER A 53 8.09 4.15 -0.61
CA SER A 53 9.22 4.54 -1.46
C SER A 53 10.50 3.72 -1.23
N ASN A 54 10.48 2.74 -0.31
CA ASN A 54 11.67 1.98 0.06
C ASN A 54 12.00 0.86 -0.94
N ILE A 55 12.67 1.23 -2.03
CA ILE A 55 12.98 0.33 -3.15
C ILE A 55 13.79 -0.89 -2.76
N SER A 56 14.84 -0.70 -1.98
CA SER A 56 15.75 -1.78 -1.61
C SER A 56 15.05 -2.86 -0.80
N LYS A 57 14.18 -2.48 0.15
CA LYS A 57 13.42 -3.44 0.97
C LYS A 57 12.55 -4.35 0.09
N TYR A 58 11.75 -3.78 -0.80
CA TYR A 58 10.78 -4.56 -1.55
C TYR A 58 11.40 -5.32 -2.73
N LYS A 59 12.51 -4.85 -3.31
CA LYS A 59 13.28 -5.64 -4.29
C LYS A 59 13.70 -6.99 -3.71
N LYS A 60 14.15 -7.03 -2.45
CA LYS A 60 14.49 -8.29 -1.77
C LYS A 60 13.27 -9.21 -1.67
N ILE A 61 12.12 -8.68 -1.23
CA ILE A 61 10.89 -9.48 -1.06
C ILE A 61 10.37 -10.01 -2.40
N ILE A 62 10.45 -9.21 -3.47
CA ILE A 62 10.07 -9.64 -4.83
C ILE A 62 10.95 -10.81 -5.25
N LYS A 63 12.28 -10.67 -5.12
CA LYS A 63 13.23 -11.72 -5.46
C LYS A 63 12.96 -13.01 -4.67
N ASP A 64 12.79 -12.92 -3.35
CA ASP A 64 12.49 -14.08 -2.50
C ASP A 64 11.19 -14.79 -2.94
N LYS A 65 10.20 -14.05 -3.45
CA LYS A 65 8.94 -14.62 -3.96
C LYS A 65 9.07 -15.20 -5.36
N GLU A 66 9.85 -14.58 -6.24
CA GLU A 66 10.15 -15.11 -7.57
C GLU A 66 10.95 -16.41 -7.47
N GLU A 67 11.94 -16.48 -6.59
CA GLU A 67 12.71 -17.70 -6.32
C GLU A 67 11.82 -18.82 -5.77
N LYS A 68 10.88 -18.50 -4.88
CA LYS A 68 10.02 -19.50 -4.23
C LYS A 68 8.82 -19.94 -5.05
N TYR A 69 8.20 -19.03 -5.81
CA TYR A 69 6.90 -19.25 -6.45
C TYR A 69 6.92 -19.01 -7.97
N GLY A 70 8.07 -18.67 -8.55
CA GLY A 70 8.23 -18.32 -9.97
C GLY A 70 7.72 -16.94 -10.35
N VAL A 71 6.95 -16.27 -9.49
CA VAL A 71 6.41 -14.93 -9.75
C VAL A 71 5.97 -14.22 -8.47
N CYS A 72 6.18 -12.90 -8.41
CA CYS A 72 5.61 -12.05 -7.37
C CYS A 72 4.29 -11.43 -7.82
N ARG A 73 3.16 -11.80 -7.18
CA ARG A 73 1.83 -11.23 -7.46
C ARG A 73 1.36 -10.16 -6.46
N SER A 74 2.03 -10.07 -5.32
CA SER A 74 1.59 -9.25 -4.19
C SER A 74 2.20 -7.84 -4.14
N ILE A 75 3.27 -7.63 -4.90
CA ILE A 75 4.03 -6.38 -4.93
C ILE A 75 4.21 -5.99 -6.39
N MET A 76 3.81 -4.78 -6.72
CA MET A 76 4.05 -4.14 -8.01
C MET A 76 5.01 -2.96 -7.79
N VAL A 77 5.90 -2.73 -8.75
CA VAL A 77 6.78 -1.56 -8.80
C VAL A 77 6.38 -0.76 -10.01
N SER A 78 6.01 0.50 -9.81
CA SER A 78 5.64 1.39 -10.89
C SER A 78 6.15 2.79 -10.59
N GLU A 79 6.52 3.51 -11.65
CA GLU A 79 6.79 4.94 -11.59
C GLU A 79 5.48 5.68 -11.76
N ILE A 80 5.18 6.58 -10.82
CA ILE A 80 3.99 7.43 -10.91
C ILE A 80 4.48 8.87 -11.13
N GLU A 81 4.08 9.48 -12.24
CA GLU A 81 4.37 10.89 -12.52
C GLU A 81 3.48 11.81 -11.67
N VAL A 82 3.83 11.95 -10.40
CA VAL A 82 3.44 13.08 -9.57
C VAL A 82 4.74 13.72 -9.07
N LYS A 83 5.56 14.24 -9.99
CA LYS A 83 6.95 14.68 -9.73
C LYS A 83 7.78 13.62 -8.97
N LYS A 84 8.15 12.52 -9.65
CA LYS A 84 9.13 11.49 -9.24
C LYS A 84 8.99 10.94 -7.81
N LEU A 85 8.06 10.01 -7.60
CA LEU A 85 8.13 9.05 -6.49
C LEU A 85 7.85 7.63 -7.01
N GLN A 86 8.70 6.68 -6.63
CA GLN A 86 8.51 5.25 -6.89
C GLN A 86 7.76 4.63 -5.71
N PHE A 87 6.73 3.82 -5.96
CA PHE A 87 5.93 3.24 -4.87
C PHE A 87 5.73 1.70 -4.98
N TYR A 88 5.65 1.04 -3.81
CA TYR A 88 5.44 -0.41 -3.65
C TYR A 88 4.06 -0.76 -3.09
N PHE A 89 3.43 -1.79 -3.67
CA PHE A 89 2.11 -2.31 -3.29
C PHE A 89 2.20 -3.49 -2.31
N ARG A 90 1.29 -3.58 -1.33
CA ARG A 90 0.98 -4.82 -0.60
C ARG A 90 -0.52 -5.02 -0.60
N MET A 91 -1.00 -6.05 -1.30
CA MET A 91 -2.42 -6.44 -1.26
C MET A 91 -2.67 -7.21 0.04
N LEU A 92 -3.45 -6.64 0.95
CA LEU A 92 -4.04 -7.37 2.07
C LEU A 92 -5.37 -7.92 1.57
N SER A 93 -5.40 -9.22 1.24
CA SER A 93 -6.66 -9.92 1.06
C SER A 93 -7.26 -10.14 2.44
N LEU A 94 -8.40 -9.51 2.72
CA LEU A 94 -9.25 -9.91 3.84
C LEU A 94 -10.02 -11.13 3.34
N HIS A 95 -9.60 -12.31 3.78
CA HIS A 95 -10.43 -13.52 3.84
C HIS A 95 -10.43 -13.98 5.29
#